data_AF-A0A9P4WDT5-F1
#
_entry.id   AF-A0A9P4WDT5-F1
#
_cell.length_a   1.000
_cell.length_b   1.000
_cell.length_c   1.000
_cell.angle_alpha   90.00
_cell.angle_beta   90.00
_cell.angle_gamma   90.00
#
_symmetry.space_group_name_H-M   'P 1'
#
loop_
_entity.id
_entity.type
_entity.pdbx_description
1 polymer ?
#
loop_
_entity_poly.entity_id
_entity_poly.type
_entity_poly.pdbx_seq_one_letter_code
_entity_poly.pdbx_strand_id
1 'polypeptide(L)'
;MQNQTSVQDPDAGWKPNNRPQSTVALNFMDELDTLFNLDNSLDLLDKTVTEKKHAVNTQAQELEALQKRLREAEERLNQATGSSPPKQREIQQRTPASASPHNKDPYANNPLAARHPQTMDIPERPHSAHSRASVKV
;
A
#
# COMPACT_ATOMS: atom_id res chain seq x y z
N MET A 1 37.35 18.12 -41.32
CA MET A 1 37.40 16.73 -41.82
C MET A 1 36.31 15.96 -41.09
N GLN A 2 35.29 15.49 -41.81
CA GLN A 2 34.15 14.76 -41.25
C GLN A 2 34.40 13.26 -41.47
N ASN A 3 34.71 12.51 -40.41
CA ASN A 3 34.78 11.05 -40.47
C ASN A 3 33.39 10.49 -40.14
N GLN A 4 32.61 10.18 -41.18
CA GLN A 4 31.46 9.31 -41.07
C GLN A 4 31.96 7.85 -41.04
N THR A 5 32.02 7.25 -39.86
CA THR A 5 32.16 5.79 -39.72
C THR A 5 30.80 5.17 -40.00
N SER A 6 30.48 4.96 -41.28
CA SER A 6 29.39 4.06 -41.67
C SER A 6 29.81 2.64 -41.31
N VAL A 7 29.42 2.18 -40.12
CA VAL A 7 29.55 0.76 -39.76
C VAL A 7 28.52 0.03 -40.61
N GLN A 8 28.96 -0.48 -41.77
CA GLN A 8 28.16 -1.38 -42.58
C GLN A 8 27.85 -2.61 -41.72
N ASP A 9 26.56 -2.85 -41.47
CA ASP A 9 26.08 -4.05 -40.79
C ASP A 9 26.49 -5.29 -41.62
N PRO A 10 27.38 -6.16 -41.10
CA PRO A 10 27.90 -7.31 -41.83
C PRO A 10 26.81 -8.33 -42.18
N ASP A 11 25.65 -8.26 -41.52
CA ASP A 11 24.55 -9.21 -41.67
C ASP A 11 23.42 -8.66 -42.57
N ALA A 12 23.53 -7.44 -43.08
CA ALA A 12 22.50 -6.78 -43.90
C ALA A 12 22.15 -7.52 -45.21
N GLY A 13 23.01 -8.44 -45.67
CA GLY A 13 22.78 -9.28 -46.86
C GLY A 13 22.44 -10.73 -46.55
N TRP A 14 22.38 -11.13 -45.27
CA TRP A 14 22.14 -12.51 -44.89
C TRP A 14 20.71 -12.92 -45.25
N LYS A 15 20.58 -13.99 -46.04
CA LYS A 15 19.31 -14.64 -46.35
C LYS A 15 19.37 -16.06 -45.80
N PRO A 16 18.38 -16.51 -45.02
CA PRO A 16 18.32 -17.89 -44.58
C PRO A 16 18.20 -18.79 -45.80
N ASN A 17 19.27 -19.53 -46.10
CA ASN A 17 19.18 -20.68 -46.98
C ASN A 17 18.40 -21.77 -46.24
N ASN A 18 17.59 -22.58 -46.93
CA ASN A 18 16.75 -23.67 -46.40
C ASN A 18 17.52 -24.83 -45.70
N ARG A 19 18.66 -24.54 -45.07
CA ARG A 19 19.44 -25.44 -44.23
C ARG A 19 18.81 -25.42 -42.83
N PRO A 20 18.72 -26.59 -42.17
CA PRO A 20 18.22 -26.65 -40.81
C PRO A 20 19.13 -25.84 -39.87
N GLN A 21 18.52 -24.99 -39.05
CA GLN A 21 19.20 -24.30 -37.97
C GLN A 21 19.61 -25.32 -36.89
N SER A 22 20.77 -25.14 -36.27
CA SER A 22 21.25 -26.04 -35.23
C SER A 22 20.34 -26.00 -34.01
N THR A 23 19.86 -27.16 -33.55
CA THR A 23 19.11 -27.29 -32.28
C THR A 23 19.91 -26.75 -31.09
N VAL A 24 21.23 -26.94 -31.09
CA VAL A 24 22.10 -26.41 -30.02
C VAL A 24 22.12 -24.88 -30.04
N ALA A 25 22.11 -24.27 -31.23
CA ALA A 25 22.07 -22.81 -31.34
C ALA A 25 20.71 -22.25 -30.93
N LEU A 26 19.61 -22.94 -31.25
CA LEU A 26 18.27 -22.56 -30.78
C LEU A 26 18.19 -22.62 -29.24
N ASN A 27 18.61 -23.73 -28.63
CA ASN A 27 18.61 -23.86 -27.17
C ASN A 27 19.51 -22.80 -26.50
N PHE A 28 20.65 -22.47 -27.12
CA PHE A 28 21.54 -21.45 -26.61
C PHE A 28 20.96 -20.03 -26.73
N MET A 29 20.24 -19.73 -27.83
CA MET A 29 19.52 -18.46 -27.98
C MET A 29 18.43 -18.33 -26.91
N ASP A 30 17.62 -19.37 -26.71
CA ASP A 30 16.60 -19.40 -25.64
C ASP A 30 17.21 -19.17 -24.24
N GLU A 31 18.39 -19.75 -23.98
CA GLU A 31 19.11 -19.54 -22.72
C GLU A 31 19.61 -18.10 -22.56
N LEU A 32 20.07 -17.46 -23.64
CA LEU A 32 20.45 -16.05 -23.64
C LEU A 32 19.23 -15.13 -23.47
N ASP A 33 18.13 -15.40 -24.16
CA ASP A 33 16.88 -14.64 -24.05
C ASP A 33 16.35 -14.70 -22.61
N THR A 34 16.48 -15.87 -21.97
CA THR A 34 16.17 -16.06 -20.54
C THR A 34 17.17 -15.33 -19.63
N LEU A 35 18.48 -15.44 -19.88
CA LEU A 35 19.54 -14.82 -19.05
C LEU A 35 19.43 -13.29 -19.04
N PHE A 36 19.13 -12.72 -20.21
CA PHE A 36 18.98 -11.28 -20.41
C PHE A 36 17.52 -10.81 -20.23
N ASN A 37 16.60 -11.74 -19.95
CA ASN A 37 15.18 -11.47 -19.72
C ASN A 37 14.59 -10.57 -20.83
N LEU A 38 15.04 -10.78 -22.08
CA LEU A 38 14.74 -9.93 -23.24
C LEU A 38 13.26 -9.96 -23.62
N ASP A 39 12.54 -10.97 -23.14
CA ASP A 39 11.14 -11.24 -23.45
C ASP A 39 10.16 -10.42 -22.60
N ASN A 40 10.27 -9.09 -22.60
CA ASN A 40 9.30 -8.14 -21.99
C ASN A 40 9.46 -7.85 -20.48
N SER A 41 10.50 -8.35 -19.81
CA SER A 41 10.71 -8.05 -18.37
C SER A 41 11.08 -6.59 -18.11
N LEU A 42 11.76 -5.94 -19.06
CA LEU A 42 12.26 -4.58 -18.87
C LEU A 42 11.12 -3.55 -18.91
N ASP A 43 10.20 -3.68 -19.86
CA ASP A 43 9.04 -2.79 -19.99
C ASP A 43 8.09 -2.95 -18.81
N LEU A 44 7.89 -4.19 -18.33
CA LEU A 44 7.11 -4.44 -17.13
C LEU A 44 7.77 -3.84 -15.89
N LEU A 45 9.09 -3.92 -15.79
CA LEU A 45 9.84 -3.32 -14.69
C LEU A 45 9.71 -1.79 -14.71
N ASP A 46 9.85 -1.15 -15.87
CA ASP A 46 9.70 0.31 -15.99
C ASP A 46 8.28 0.77 -15.62
N LYS A 47 7.25 0.08 -16.13
CA LYS A 47 5.86 0.32 -15.74
C LYS A 47 5.65 0.17 -14.23
N THR A 48 6.19 -0.89 -13.63
CA THR A 48 6.04 -1.12 -12.18
C THR A 48 6.76 -0.05 -11.36
N VAL A 49 7.94 0.40 -11.82
CA VAL A 49 8.71 1.45 -11.15
C VAL A 49 7.98 2.79 -11.23
N THR A 50 7.43 3.14 -12.39
CA THR A 50 6.67 4.39 -12.57
C THR A 50 5.40 4.40 -11.73
N GLU A 51 4.63 3.30 -11.69
CA GLU A 51 3.46 3.15 -10.83
C GLU A 51 3.81 3.28 -9.34
N LYS A 52 4.88 2.60 -8.88
CA LYS A 52 5.34 2.69 -7.49
C LYS A 52 5.82 4.08 -7.11
N LYS A 53 6.56 4.76 -8.00
CA LYS A 53 6.98 6.16 -7.78
C LYS A 53 5.78 7.07 -7.60
N HIS A 54 4.74 6.92 -8.43
CA HIS A 54 3.52 7.70 -8.29
C HIS A 54 2.85 7.43 -6.93
N ALA A 55 2.66 6.17 -6.55
CA ALA A 55 2.04 5.80 -5.29
C ALA A 55 2.80 6.34 -4.07
N VAL A 56 4.13 6.22 -4.06
CA VAL A 56 4.98 6.74 -2.97
C VAL A 56 4.90 8.26 -2.88
N ASN A 57 4.91 8.98 -4.02
CA ASN A 57 4.79 10.43 -4.02
C ASN A 57 3.45 10.90 -3.46
N THR A 58 2.35 10.26 -3.84
CA THR A 58 1.02 10.56 -3.29
C THR A 58 0.98 10.35 -1.78
N GLN A 59 1.48 9.20 -1.30
CA GLN A 59 1.54 8.91 0.13
C GLN A 59 2.42 9.92 0.89
N ALA A 60 3.54 10.34 0.30
CA ALA A 60 4.41 11.34 0.90
C ALA A 60 3.71 12.70 1.05
N GLN A 61 2.96 13.14 0.04
CA GLN A 61 2.16 14.38 0.09
C GLN A 61 1.08 14.33 1.18
N GLU A 62 0.39 13.20 1.31
CA GLU A 62 -0.63 13.01 2.35
C GLU A 62 0.00 13.03 3.75
N LEU A 63 1.15 12.37 3.93
CA LEU A 63 1.90 12.38 5.18
C LEU A 63 2.39 13.78 5.55
N GLU A 64 2.91 14.53 4.58
CA GLU A 64 3.34 15.92 4.78
C GLU A 64 2.17 16.80 5.24
N ALA A 65 1.00 16.67 4.59
CA ALA A 65 -0.20 17.41 4.97
C ALA A 65 -0.65 17.06 6.40
N LEU A 66 -0.59 15.78 6.79
CA LEU A 66 -0.90 15.34 8.14
C LEU A 66 0.10 15.87 9.18
N GLN A 67 1.39 15.81 8.88
CA GLN A 67 2.45 16.34 9.74
C GLN A 67 2.29 17.84 9.96
N LYS A 68 1.97 18.59 8.91
CA LYS A 68 1.70 20.03 9.01
C LYS A 68 0.51 20.31 9.94
N ARG A 69 -0.59 19.58 9.75
CA ARG A 69 -1.79 19.73 10.60
C ARG A 69 -1.51 19.38 12.07
N LEU A 70 -0.72 18.34 12.33
CA LEU A 70 -0.31 17.98 13.69
C LEU A 70 0.53 19.08 14.33
N ARG A 71 1.52 19.62 13.60
CA ARG A 71 2.34 20.73 14.08
C ARG A 71 1.53 21.97 14.42
N GLU A 72 0.59 22.35 13.56
CA GLU A 72 -0.32 23.48 13.80
C GLU A 72 -1.19 23.25 15.05
N ALA A 73 -1.69 22.03 15.26
CA ALA A 73 -2.49 21.68 16.43
C ALA A 73 -1.65 21.68 17.72
N GLU A 74 -0.42 21.18 17.67
CA GLU A 74 0.54 21.19 18.78
C GLU A 74 0.90 22.63 19.17
N GLU A 75 1.13 23.51 18.20
CA GLU A 75 1.42 24.92 18.47
C GLU A 75 0.24 25.60 19.19
N ARG A 76 -0.99 25.38 18.71
CA ARG A 76 -2.20 25.88 19.36
C ARG A 76 -2.38 25.35 20.79
N LEU A 77 -2.09 24.07 21.01
CA LEU A 77 -2.16 23.48 22.34
C LEU A 77 -1.10 24.08 23.25
N ASN A 78 0.15 24.23 22.78
CA ASN A 78 1.23 24.80 23.56
C ASN A 78 0.98 26.27 23.92
N GLN A 79 0.37 27.05 23.03
CA GLN A 79 -0.07 28.41 23.33
C GLN A 79 -1.19 28.42 24.38
N ALA A 80 -2.14 27.46 24.32
CA ALA A 80 -3.22 27.34 25.30
C ALA A 80 -2.73 26.86 26.67
N THR A 81 -1.76 25.95 26.74
CA THR A 81 -1.20 25.44 28.00
C THR A 81 -0.19 26.42 28.62
N GLY A 82 0.52 27.20 27.80
CA GLY A 82 1.43 28.25 28.25
C GLY A 82 0.75 29.54 28.73
N SER A 83 -0.54 29.75 28.41
CA SER A 83 -1.27 31.01 28.65
C SER A 83 -2.39 30.93 29.72
N SER A 84 -2.19 30.17 30.82
CA SER A 84 -3.03 30.16 32.06
C SER A 84 -4.11 29.04 32.15
N PRO A 85 -4.48 28.58 33.37
CA PRO A 85 -5.07 27.26 33.65
C PRO A 85 -6.58 27.15 33.32
N PRO A 86 -7.15 25.93 33.29
CA PRO A 86 -8.52 25.72 32.81
C PRO A 86 -9.54 26.46 33.67
N LYS A 87 -10.21 27.46 33.09
CA LYS A 87 -11.49 27.94 33.64
C LYS A 87 -12.51 26.81 33.51
N GLN A 88 -12.70 26.07 34.60
CA GLN A 88 -13.94 25.34 34.86
C GLN A 88 -15.10 26.29 34.54
N ARG A 89 -15.83 26.02 33.45
CA ARG A 89 -17.15 26.62 33.26
C ARG A 89 -18.05 25.95 34.28
N GLU A 90 -18.17 26.64 35.39
CA GLU A 90 -19.13 26.47 36.46
C GLU A 90 -20.55 26.46 35.87
N ILE A 91 -21.07 25.27 35.59
CA ILE A 91 -22.48 25.04 35.33
C ILE A 91 -23.16 24.99 36.71
N GLN A 92 -23.31 26.15 37.34
CA GLN A 92 -24.16 26.31 38.52
C GLN A 92 -25.63 26.21 38.09
N GLN A 93 -26.20 25.04 38.36
CA GLN A 93 -27.50 24.82 39.01
C GLN A 93 -28.60 25.89 38.79
N ARG A 94 -29.64 25.50 38.03
CA ARG A 94 -31.03 25.85 38.35
C ARG A 94 -31.90 24.61 38.21
N THR A 95 -32.19 23.98 39.34
CA THR A 95 -33.30 23.03 39.50
C THR A 95 -34.56 23.80 39.92
N PRO A 96 -35.75 23.45 39.41
CA PRO A 96 -36.95 23.40 40.23
C PRO A 96 -37.30 21.94 40.51
N ALA A 97 -37.38 21.62 41.79
CA ALA A 97 -37.83 20.34 42.30
C ALA A 97 -39.35 20.15 42.05
N SER A 98 -39.75 18.97 41.59
CA SER A 98 -41.00 18.26 41.93
C SER A 98 -41.45 17.32 40.80
N ALA A 99 -41.04 16.05 40.83
CA ALA A 99 -41.90 14.90 40.54
C ALA A 99 -41.17 13.59 40.88
N SER A 100 -41.82 12.76 41.71
CA SER A 100 -41.40 11.43 42.15
C SER A 100 -41.25 10.40 40.99
N PRO A 101 -40.60 9.25 41.23
CA PRO A 101 -40.04 8.39 40.19
C PRO A 101 -41.11 7.48 39.55
N HIS A 102 -41.15 7.43 38.21
CA HIS A 102 -41.86 6.39 37.49
C HIS A 102 -40.91 5.68 36.53
N ASN A 103 -40.53 4.48 36.94
CA ASN A 103 -39.78 3.50 36.18
C ASN A 103 -40.60 3.06 34.96
N LYS A 104 -40.22 3.47 33.75
CA LYS A 104 -40.63 2.84 32.47
C LYS A 104 -39.51 3.02 31.45
N ASP A 105 -38.90 1.90 31.09
CA ASP A 105 -37.86 1.79 30.06
C ASP A 105 -38.29 2.41 28.72
N PRO A 106 -37.46 3.24 28.07
CA PRO A 106 -37.65 3.63 26.69
C PRO A 106 -36.51 3.09 25.81
N TYR A 107 -36.23 1.78 25.88
CA TYR A 107 -35.42 1.12 24.84
C TYR A 107 -36.28 0.63 23.65
N ALA A 108 -37.51 1.11 23.52
CA ALA A 108 -38.47 0.62 22.52
C ALA A 108 -38.32 1.24 21.11
N ASN A 109 -37.31 2.08 20.81
CA ASN A 109 -37.21 2.73 19.49
C ASN A 109 -35.77 2.94 19.01
N ASN A 110 -34.90 1.91 19.05
CA ASN A 110 -33.65 1.99 18.31
C ASN A 110 -33.42 0.70 17.49
N PRO A 111 -33.49 0.74 16.14
CA PRO A 111 -33.34 -0.44 15.27
C PRO A 111 -31.92 -1.03 15.24
N LEU A 112 -31.01 -0.54 16.08
CA LEU A 112 -29.61 -0.96 16.12
C LEU A 112 -29.29 -1.97 17.24
N ALA A 113 -30.23 -2.21 18.18
CA ALA A 113 -30.03 -3.16 19.29
C ALA A 113 -30.25 -4.63 18.90
N ALA A 114 -30.63 -4.91 17.64
CA ALA A 114 -30.94 -6.25 17.15
C ALA A 114 -29.84 -6.87 16.26
N ARG A 115 -28.56 -6.56 16.48
CA ARG A 115 -27.45 -7.33 15.87
C ARG A 115 -26.56 -7.94 16.95
N HIS A 116 -26.65 -9.26 17.02
CA HIS A 116 -25.81 -10.22 17.74
C HIS A 116 -24.34 -9.78 17.94
N PRO A 117 -23.68 -10.19 19.04
CA PRO A 117 -22.23 -10.27 19.10
C PRO A 117 -21.78 -11.47 18.25
N GLN A 118 -21.58 -11.27 16.95
CA GLN A 118 -20.71 -12.17 16.19
C GLN A 118 -19.28 -11.76 16.51
N THR A 119 -18.58 -12.69 17.17
CA THR A 119 -17.15 -12.65 17.44
C THR A 119 -16.43 -12.26 16.16
N MET A 120 -15.81 -11.06 16.13
CA MET A 120 -14.95 -10.69 15.01
C MET A 120 -13.69 -11.57 15.11
N ASP A 121 -13.71 -12.58 14.26
CA ASP A 121 -12.59 -13.38 13.80
C ASP A 121 -11.40 -12.45 13.48
N ILE A 122 -10.29 -12.67 14.18
CA ILE A 122 -9.04 -11.95 13.98
C ILE A 122 -8.36 -12.62 12.79
N PRO A 123 -8.08 -11.92 11.67
CA PRO A 123 -7.32 -12.55 10.59
C PRO A 123 -5.89 -12.81 11.07
N GLU A 124 -5.57 -14.09 11.24
CA GLU A 124 -4.22 -14.59 11.55
C GLU A 124 -3.19 -14.03 10.57
N ARG A 125 -2.07 -13.57 11.14
CA ARG A 125 -0.84 -13.29 10.36
C ARG A 125 -0.32 -14.61 9.81
N PRO A 126 0.13 -14.70 8.54
CA PRO A 126 0.76 -15.92 8.04
C PRO A 126 2.10 -16.12 8.73
N HIS A 127 2.16 -17.05 9.68
CA HIS A 127 3.41 -17.55 10.21
C HIS A 127 4.06 -18.44 9.14
N SER A 128 5.26 -18.03 8.71
CA SER A 128 6.18 -18.86 7.92
C SER A 128 6.59 -20.08 8.76
N ALA A 129 5.91 -21.21 8.56
CA ALA A 129 6.28 -22.49 9.15
C ALA A 129 7.08 -23.31 8.12
N HIS A 130 8.30 -23.62 8.51
CA HIS A 130 9.27 -24.35 7.72
C HIS A 130 8.81 -25.80 7.46
N SER A 131 9.13 -26.28 6.27
CA SER A 131 9.00 -27.67 5.82
C SER A 131 9.42 -28.68 6.89
N ARG A 132 8.55 -29.65 7.17
CA ARG A 132 8.99 -30.95 7.69
C ARG A 132 8.30 -32.06 6.91
N ALA A 133 9.07 -32.64 5.98
CA ALA A 133 8.71 -33.83 5.23
C ALA A 133 8.56 -35.01 6.21
N SER A 134 7.42 -35.71 6.13
CA SER A 134 7.25 -37.03 6.72
C SER A 134 7.67 -38.08 5.70
N VAL A 135 8.82 -38.69 5.94
CA VAL A 135 9.23 -39.96 5.32
C VAL A 135 8.39 -41.06 5.97
N LYS A 136 7.63 -41.81 5.16
CA LYS A 136 6.99 -43.06 5.57
C LYS A 136 8.00 -44.20 5.39
N VAL A 137 8.20 -44.96 6.47
CA VAL A 137 8.85 -46.28 6.49
C VAL A 137 7.77 -47.34 6.48
#